data_AF-A0A183SFC7-F1
#
_entry.id   AF-A0A183SFC7-F1
#
_cell.length_a   1.000
_cell.length_b   1.000
_cell.length_c   1.000
_cell.angle_alpha   90.00
_cell.angle_beta   90.00
_cell.angle_gamma   90.00
#
_symmetry.space_group_name_H-M   'P 1'
#
loop_
_entity.id
_entity.type
_entity.pdbx_description
1 polymer ?
#
loop_
_entity_poly.entity_id
_entity_poly.type
_entity_poly.pdbx_seq_one_letter_code
_entity_poly.pdbx_strand_id
1 'polypeptide(L)'
;MVIGLRSSKRCFANGFLTEVNSCKESFGKQIMQIFPEEMRGDIALHINREILSLPIFKSASIGCQMSIAQLIGTRFSTPGEFLVHRGDAIRYLHFVCSGSLEILDEEGSVVALLGMSQIIL
;
A
#
# COMPACT_ATOMS: atom_id res chain seq x y z
N MET A 1 5.64 -10.06 15.73
CA MET A 1 7.07 -10.33 15.43
C MET A 1 7.24 -10.14 13.93
N VAL A 2 7.21 -8.88 13.49
CA VAL A 2 7.59 -8.51 12.12
C VAL A 2 8.93 -7.83 12.24
N ILE A 3 9.83 -8.33 11.43
CA ILE A 3 11.25 -8.09 11.45
C ILE A 3 11.51 -7.36 10.12
N GLY A 4 12.29 -6.27 10.17
CA GLY A 4 12.13 -5.10 9.29
C GLY A 4 11.83 -5.39 7.81
N LEU A 5 10.89 -4.63 7.24
CA LEU A 5 10.54 -4.74 5.82
C LEU A 5 11.42 -3.82 4.99
N ARG A 6 12.13 -4.39 4.01
CA ARG A 6 13.06 -3.64 3.15
C ARG A 6 12.74 -3.83 1.68
N SER A 7 12.78 -2.75 0.90
CA SER A 7 12.60 -2.86 -0.56
C SER A 7 13.79 -3.57 -1.22
N SER A 8 13.54 -4.63 -2.01
CA SER A 8 14.62 -5.41 -2.63
C SER A 8 15.24 -4.70 -3.84
N LYS A 9 16.52 -4.98 -4.12
CA LYS A 9 17.26 -4.46 -5.29
C LYS A 9 16.65 -4.85 -6.64
N ARG A 10 15.74 -5.84 -6.69
CA ARG A 10 15.02 -6.26 -7.90
C ARG A 10 13.79 -5.40 -8.26
N CYS A 11 13.45 -4.39 -7.45
CA CYS A 11 12.32 -3.48 -7.70
C CYS A 11 12.51 -2.48 -8.86
N PHE A 12 13.59 -2.58 -9.65
CA PHE A 12 13.91 -1.64 -10.71
C PHE A 12 12.97 -1.79 -11.93
N ALA A 13 11.84 -1.11 -11.82
CA ALA A 13 11.39 -0.12 -12.79
C ALA A 13 10.29 0.76 -12.20
N ASN A 14 9.45 0.24 -11.30
CA ASN A 14 8.26 0.92 -10.78
C ASN A 14 7.71 0.22 -9.51
N GLY A 15 8.50 0.08 -8.45
CA GLY A 15 8.05 -0.59 -7.22
C GLY A 15 7.05 0.29 -6.45
N PHE A 16 5.76 -0.07 -6.46
CA PHE A 16 4.70 0.67 -5.77
C PHE A 16 4.21 -0.14 -4.59
N LEU A 17 4.19 0.50 -3.42
CA LEU A 17 3.44 0.01 -2.26
C LEU A 17 2.21 0.85 -2.12
N THR A 18 1.07 0.20 -1.96
CA THR A 18 -0.16 0.89 -1.67
C THR A 18 -0.51 0.72 -0.21
N GLU A 19 -0.62 1.84 0.49
CA GLU A 19 -0.98 1.94 1.89
C GLU A 19 -2.46 2.31 1.98
N VAL A 20 -3.27 1.45 2.60
CA VAL A 20 -4.67 1.78 2.90
C VAL A 20 -4.69 2.50 4.24
N ASN A 21 -5.06 3.78 4.22
CA ASN A 21 -4.66 4.70 5.28
C ASN A 21 -5.85 5.52 5.80
N SER A 22 -6.20 5.39 7.09
CA SER A 22 -7.28 6.21 7.67
C SER A 22 -6.88 7.68 7.88
N CYS A 23 -5.59 8.06 7.89
CA CYS A 23 -5.20 9.47 8.05
C CYS A 23 -3.81 9.86 7.49
N LYS A 24 -3.87 10.93 6.68
CA LYS A 24 -2.89 11.91 6.15
C LYS A 24 -1.72 11.53 5.19
N GLU A 25 -1.78 12.24 4.06
CA GLU A 25 -0.78 12.55 3.01
C GLU A 25 -0.03 11.42 2.31
N SER A 26 -0.70 10.85 1.30
CA SER A 26 -0.05 10.26 0.13
C SER A 26 -0.20 11.21 -1.07
N PHE A 27 0.76 11.19 -1.99
CA PHE A 27 0.75 11.95 -3.26
C PHE A 27 -0.57 11.80 -4.04
N GLY A 28 -1.25 10.64 -3.92
CA GLY A 28 -2.57 10.42 -4.52
C GLY A 28 -3.67 11.36 -4.00
N LYS A 29 -3.58 11.81 -2.73
CA LYS A 29 -4.55 12.73 -2.12
C LYS A 29 -4.50 14.13 -2.76
N GLN A 30 -3.37 14.54 -3.34
CA GLN A 30 -3.26 15.84 -4.01
C GLN A 30 -3.91 15.80 -5.39
N ILE A 31 -3.75 14.70 -6.14
CA ILE A 31 -4.42 14.51 -7.43
C ILE A 31 -5.94 14.43 -7.26
N MET A 32 -6.41 13.71 -6.24
CA MET A 32 -7.85 13.62 -5.96
C MET A 32 -8.49 14.97 -5.58
N GLN A 33 -7.71 15.93 -5.07
CA GLN A 33 -8.21 17.28 -4.76
C GLN A 33 -8.47 18.14 -6.00
N ILE A 34 -7.89 17.80 -7.15
CA ILE A 34 -8.12 18.49 -8.43
C ILE A 34 -9.54 18.21 -8.95
N PHE A 35 -10.10 17.05 -8.61
CA PHE A 35 -11.43 16.65 -9.06
C PHE A 35 -12.54 17.22 -8.15
N PRO A 36 -13.73 17.52 -8.71
CA PRO A 36 -14.89 17.93 -7.93
C PRO A 36 -15.35 16.81 -6.98
N GLU A 37 -15.83 17.19 -5.80
CA GLU A 37 -16.17 16.27 -4.70
C GLU A 37 -17.15 15.16 -5.12
N GLU A 38 -18.13 15.51 -5.96
CA GLU A 38 -19.12 14.60 -6.52
C GLU A 38 -18.50 13.47 -7.35
N MET A 39 -17.36 13.71 -8.01
CA MET A 39 -16.70 12.71 -8.87
C MET A 39 -15.53 11.99 -8.18
N ARG A 40 -15.03 12.49 -7.04
CA ARG A 40 -13.85 11.90 -6.37
C ARG A 40 -14.08 10.45 -5.99
N GLY A 41 -15.27 10.10 -5.52
CA GLY A 41 -15.60 8.73 -5.14
C GLY A 41 -15.49 7.77 -6.31
N ASP A 42 -16.13 8.12 -7.44
CA ASP A 42 -16.14 7.29 -8.65
C ASP A 42 -14.74 7.15 -9.27
N ILE A 43 -14.00 8.26 -9.35
CA ILE A 43 -12.63 8.27 -9.88
C ILE A 43 -11.71 7.44 -8.99
N ALA A 44 -11.78 7.62 -7.66
CA ALA A 44 -10.97 6.86 -6.72
C ALA A 44 -11.29 5.36 -6.81
N LEU A 45 -12.56 5.00 -6.93
CA LEU A 45 -13.02 3.62 -7.09
C LEU A 45 -12.44 3.00 -8.36
N HIS A 46 -12.45 3.74 -9.47
CA HIS A 46 -11.93 3.26 -10.76
C HIS A 46 -10.40 3.06 -10.71
N ILE A 47 -9.66 4.04 -10.17
CA ILE A 47 -8.20 3.98 -10.06
C ILE A 47 -7.75 2.81 -9.17
N ASN A 48 -8.43 2.61 -8.03
CA ASN A 48 -8.05 1.60 -7.05
C ASN A 48 -8.81 0.27 -7.21
N ARG A 49 -9.40 0.02 -8.39
CA ARG A 49 -10.26 -1.13 -8.63
C ARG A 49 -9.56 -2.46 -8.37
N GLU A 50 -8.27 -2.57 -8.65
CA GLU A 50 -7.51 -3.80 -8.40
C GLU A 50 -7.42 -4.13 -6.91
N ILE A 51 -7.13 -3.14 -6.06
CA ILE A 51 -7.05 -3.31 -4.61
C ILE A 51 -8.45 -3.59 -4.04
N LEU A 52 -9.46 -2.86 -4.50
CA LEU A 52 -10.84 -3.04 -4.04
C LEU A 52 -11.46 -4.36 -4.55
N SER A 53 -10.84 -5.02 -5.52
CA SER A 53 -11.24 -6.37 -5.96
C SER A 53 -10.80 -7.48 -5.00
N LEU A 54 -9.92 -7.17 -4.04
CA LEU A 54 -9.45 -8.13 -3.05
C LEU A 54 -10.62 -8.69 -2.22
N PRO A 55 -10.56 -9.98 -1.82
CA PRO A 55 -11.62 -10.62 -1.06
C PRO A 55 -12.03 -9.88 0.22
N ILE A 56 -11.10 -9.16 0.85
CA ILE A 56 -11.34 -8.38 2.07
C ILE A 56 -12.30 -7.21 1.87
N PHE A 57 -12.41 -6.68 0.65
CA PHE A 57 -13.27 -5.54 0.31
C PHE A 57 -14.54 -5.95 -0.45
N LYS A 58 -14.69 -7.23 -0.84
CA LYS A 58 -15.88 -7.73 -1.55
C LYS A 58 -17.17 -7.64 -0.73
N SER A 59 -17.08 -7.70 0.59
CA SER A 59 -18.24 -7.57 1.49
C SER A 59 -18.64 -6.13 1.77
N ALA A 60 -17.81 -5.15 1.40
CA ALA A 60 -18.11 -3.73 1.61
C ALA A 60 -19.10 -3.22 0.55
N SER A 61 -19.99 -2.30 0.95
CA SER A 61 -20.90 -1.62 0.03
C SER A 61 -20.14 -0.72 -0.95
N ILE A 62 -20.73 -0.39 -2.09
CA ILE A 62 -20.14 0.53 -3.08
C ILE A 62 -19.73 1.87 -2.45
N GLY A 63 -20.58 2.43 -1.57
CA GLY A 63 -20.27 3.68 -0.85
C GLY A 63 -19.10 3.52 0.12
N CYS A 64 -19.00 2.38 0.81
CA CYS A 64 -17.86 2.08 1.68
C CYS A 64 -16.57 1.91 0.85
N GLN A 65 -16.64 1.22 -0.28
CA GLN A 65 -15.51 1.08 -1.20
C GLN A 65 -15.06 2.44 -1.76
N MET A 66 -15.98 3.35 -2.11
CA MET A 66 -15.65 4.70 -2.56
C MET A 66 -14.98 5.54 -1.46
N SER A 67 -15.43 5.41 -0.20
CA SER A 67 -14.76 6.05 0.94
C SER A 67 -13.37 5.47 1.17
N ILE A 68 -13.23 4.15 1.14
CA ILE A 68 -11.93 3.46 1.29
C ILE A 68 -11.01 3.84 0.12
N ALA A 69 -11.52 3.93 -1.10
CA ALA A 69 -10.73 4.28 -2.28
C ALA A 69 -10.02 5.63 -2.14
N GLN A 70 -10.64 6.59 -1.48
CA GLN A 70 -10.06 7.91 -1.21
C GLN A 70 -9.00 7.90 -0.09
N LEU A 71 -8.98 6.83 0.71
CA LEU A 71 -8.00 6.56 1.77
C LEU A 71 -6.79 5.77 1.24
N ILE A 72 -6.90 5.20 0.04
CA ILE A 72 -5.82 4.47 -0.59
C ILE A 72 -4.77 5.46 -1.10
N GLY A 73 -3.54 5.29 -0.63
CA GLY A 73 -2.39 6.09 -1.03
C GLY A 73 -1.28 5.20 -1.59
N THR A 74 -0.71 5.59 -2.72
CA THR A 74 0.49 4.92 -3.25
C THR A 74 1.74 5.61 -2.74
N ARG A 75 2.69 4.83 -2.23
CA ARG A 75 4.01 5.25 -1.81
C ARG A 75 5.06 4.57 -2.68
N PHE A 76 6.03 5.37 -3.09
CA PHE A 76 7.23 4.90 -3.76
C PHE A 76 8.31 4.62 -2.72
N SER A 77 9.05 3.54 -2.92
CA SER A 77 10.11 3.14 -2.00
C SER A 77 11.40 2.91 -2.75
N THR A 78 12.46 3.49 -2.23
CA THR A 78 13.79 3.34 -2.82
C THR A 78 14.37 1.96 -2.49
N PRO A 79 15.19 1.37 -3.38
CA PRO A 79 15.81 0.09 -3.10
C PRO A 79 16.67 0.15 -1.84
N GLY A 80 16.40 -0.77 -0.92
CA GLY A 80 17.07 -0.83 0.38
C GLY A 80 16.47 0.07 1.47
N GLU A 81 15.42 0.83 1.18
CA GLU A 81 14.64 1.58 2.18
C GLU A 81 13.88 0.63 3.11
N PHE A 82 13.92 0.94 4.40
CA PHE A 82 13.11 0.27 5.41
C PHE A 82 11.72 0.91 5.48
N LEU A 83 10.70 0.08 5.31
CA LEU A 83 9.29 0.47 5.31
C LEU A 83 8.71 0.41 6.72
N VAL A 84 9.12 -0.61 7.47
CA VAL A 84 8.67 -0.88 8.83
C VAL A 84 9.89 -1.33 9.62
N HIS A 85 10.14 -0.70 10.76
CA HIS A 85 11.16 -1.13 11.70
C HIS A 85 10.54 -1.98 12.80
N ARG A 86 11.39 -2.75 13.47
CA ARG A 86 10.99 -3.47 14.68
C ARG A 86 10.52 -2.47 15.73
N GLY A 87 9.34 -2.71 16.29
CA GLY A 87 8.74 -1.86 17.31
C GLY A 87 7.87 -0.73 16.75
N ASP A 88 7.85 -0.54 15.43
CA ASP A 88 6.88 0.36 14.81
C ASP A 88 5.47 -0.23 14.96
N ALA A 89 4.53 0.61 15.35
CA ALA A 89 3.13 0.24 15.32
C ALA A 89 2.69 0.16 13.85
N ILE A 90 2.31 -1.04 13.40
CA ILE A 90 1.69 -1.21 12.08
C ILE A 90 0.30 -0.56 12.15
N ARG A 91 0.19 0.64 11.58
CA ARG A 91 -1.05 1.42 11.54
C ARG A 91 -1.77 1.31 10.19
N TYR A 92 -1.14 0.65 9.21
CA TYR A 92 -1.56 0.65 7.82
C TYR A 92 -1.50 -0.76 7.22
N LEU A 93 -2.39 -1.01 6.28
CA LEU A 93 -2.31 -2.19 5.43
C LEU A 93 -1.42 -1.87 4.24
N HIS A 94 -0.34 -2.63 4.07
CA HIS A 94 0.55 -2.47 2.93
C HIS A 94 0.24 -3.54 1.89
N PHE A 95 0.03 -3.11 0.66
CA PHE A 95 -0.19 -3.98 -0.50
C PHE A 95 0.94 -3.78 -1.51
N VAL A 96 1.56 -4.87 -1.94
CA VAL A 96 2.63 -4.82 -2.95
C VAL A 96 2.01 -4.83 -4.34
N CYS A 97 1.89 -3.65 -4.95
CA CYS A 97 1.40 -3.51 -6.32
C CYS A 97 2.47 -3.89 -7.34
N SER A 98 3.73 -3.58 -7.05
CA SER A 98 4.85 -3.87 -7.95
C SER A 98 6.17 -3.97 -7.18
N GLY A 99 7.04 -4.86 -7.64
CA GLY A 99 8.34 -5.14 -7.00
C GLY A 99 8.27 -6.29 -5.99
N SER A 100 9.26 -6.31 -5.09
CA SER A 100 9.42 -7.34 -4.06
C SER A 100 10.02 -6.77 -2.78
N LEU A 101 9.56 -7.24 -1.63
CA LEU A 101 10.08 -6.85 -0.32
C LEU A 101 10.86 -7.99 0.32
N GLU A 102 11.89 -7.62 1.06
CA GLU A 102 12.68 -8.48 1.91
C GLU A 102 12.14 -8.35 3.34
N ILE A 103 11.79 -9.47 3.96
CA ILE A 103 11.58 -9.56 5.40
C ILE A 103 12.93 -9.92 6.00
N LEU A 104 13.43 -9.09 6.93
CA LEU A 104 14.75 -9.22 7.53
C LEU A 104 14.65 -9.58 9.00
N ASP A 105 15.41 -10.55 9.50
CA ASP A 105 15.47 -10.89 10.94
C ASP A 105 16.13 -9.82 11.83
N GLU A 106 16.28 -10.12 13.13
CA GLU A 106 16.87 -9.20 14.11
C GLU A 106 18.35 -8.90 13.82
N GLU A 107 19.03 -9.78 13.10
CA GLU A 107 20.44 -9.66 12.71
C GLU A 107 20.60 -9.01 11.32
N GLY A 108 19.47 -8.70 10.65
CA GLY A 108 19.44 -8.08 9.33
C GLY A 108 19.54 -9.08 8.17
N SER A 109 19.37 -10.37 8.42
CA SER A 109 19.38 -11.42 7.40
C SER A 109 18.00 -11.62 6.78
N VAL A 110 17.95 -11.88 5.46
CA VAL A 110 16.66 -12.09 4.76
C VAL A 110 16.06 -13.43 5.16
N VAL A 111 14.87 -13.41 5.77
CA VAL A 111 14.10 -14.62 6.13
C VAL A 111 13.03 -14.96 5.11
N ALA A 112 12.52 -13.98 4.37
CA ALA A 112 11.51 -14.20 3.35
C ALA A 112 11.51 -13.09 2.29
N LEU A 113 10.98 -13.43 1.11
CA LEU A 113 10.74 -12.50 0.02
C LEU A 113 9.24 -12.42 -0.25
N LEU A 114 8.68 -11.22 -0.18
CA LEU A 114 7.29 -10.94 -0.53
C LEU A 114 7.22 -10.38 -1.95
N GLY A 115 6.30 -10.91 -2.75
CA GLY A 115 6.11 -10.53 -4.15
C GLY A 115 4.86 -9.69 -4.38
N MET A 116 4.59 -9.36 -5.65
CA MET A 116 3.36 -8.68 -6.06
C MET A 116 2.11 -9.44 -5.60
N SER A 117 1.05 -8.69 -5.31
CA SER A 117 -0.26 -9.20 -4.90
C SER A 117 -0.29 -9.87 -3.51
N GLN A 118 0.71 -9.59 -2.67
CA GLN A 118 0.71 -10.00 -1.25
C GLN A 118 0.33 -8.84 -0.33
N ILE A 119 -0.45 -9.16 0.69
CA ILE A 119 -0.91 -8.23 1.73
C ILE A 119 -0.02 -8.40 2.96
N ILE A 120 0.36 -7.28 3.55
CA ILE A 120 1.12 -7.20 4.80
C ILE A 120 0.23 -6.54 5.84
N LEU A 121 0.07 -7.23 6.96
CA LEU A 121 -0.78 -6.90 8.11
C LEU A 121 0.07 -6.66 9.36
#